data_AF-A0A2E6Z212-F1
#
_entry.id   AF-A0A2E6Z212-F1
#
_cell.length_a   1.000
_cell.length_b   1.000
_cell.length_c   1.000
_cell.angle_alpha   90.00
_cell.angle_beta   90.00
_cell.angle_gamma   90.00
#
_symmetry.space_group_name_H-M   'P 1'
#
loop_
_entity.id
_entity.type
_entity.pdbx_description
1 polymer ?
#
loop_
_entity_poly.entity_id
_entity_poly.type
_entity_poly.pdbx_seq_one_letter_code
_entity_poly.pdbx_strand_id
1 'polypeptide(L)'
;PGVTLDPTQVTNEFFDEGRDVVISHIDTTEALVVGGQRAESGEDVWVVPYDYEGACEQAPEICLGVNYFNWGPDYLEIVKKSLDGEFTNEWIWSEPKWDNMDESTIGWHHGPGLFEDETSKLDQFINELASGMNLFMGPLNFEDGSTYLEAGEVADEMQIWYTPQLLSGMNGEGTEAAGNPMDDASPIELSQMLLGAYADNGGAYDPPTVGVILVGPRNDKGWSQAHFEGAEYAAKAMNGDLITVDFVNPADNPDLTIPGIAEDMIDQGADLIIATSDDMKDGILEAAAMFPNTTFVWASGDSALESGKGYKPELTNLGNVMGQMEYGQMIAGCAAALKSKNGKIGFLGPLINDETRRLANATYLGAVHCSNQPIDFKTIWIGFWFHIPGVTLDPTQVTNEFFDEGRDVVISHIDTTEALVVGGQRAAAGEDVWVVPYDYEGACEQAPEICLGVNYFNWGPAYLMFLNGAFNMDSDPNTWDRLLLDGDLGWGWVGPYWKDITHPDKSFIGWHSGDGLNGDEAQALDSFIGELANGLNLYTGPLNFQDGTVYVESGKSLDWSGDQLSENSGVDAAKVWYTPQLLEGIEGSSE
;
A
#
# COMPACT_ATOMS: atom_id res chain seq x y z
N PRO A 1 22.03 -17.04 -14.02
CA PRO A 1 22.19 -17.11 -15.50
C PRO A 1 20.83 -16.96 -16.19
N GLY A 2 20.65 -15.89 -16.99
CA GLY A 2 19.37 -15.59 -17.67
C GLY A 2 18.54 -14.46 -17.05
N VAL A 3 19.11 -13.62 -16.18
CA VAL A 3 18.44 -12.44 -15.60
C VAL A 3 19.03 -11.13 -16.11
N THR A 4 20.30 -11.12 -16.51
CA THR A 4 21.02 -9.94 -17.03
C THR A 4 21.74 -10.27 -18.34
N LEU A 5 21.95 -9.25 -19.17
CA LEU A 5 22.77 -9.36 -20.38
C LEU A 5 24.25 -9.49 -20.01
N ASP A 6 25.03 -10.18 -20.86
CA ASP A 6 26.47 -10.31 -20.68
C ASP A 6 27.18 -9.00 -21.08
N PRO A 7 27.92 -8.32 -20.18
CA PRO A 7 28.59 -7.05 -20.48
C PRO A 7 29.62 -7.19 -21.60
N THR A 8 30.19 -8.39 -21.79
CA THR A 8 31.08 -8.68 -22.93
C THR A 8 30.31 -8.59 -24.24
N GLN A 9 29.11 -9.16 -24.28
CA GLN A 9 28.26 -9.16 -25.47
C GLN A 9 27.79 -7.73 -25.78
N VAL A 10 27.26 -7.01 -24.79
CA VAL A 10 26.75 -5.65 -24.96
C VAL A 10 27.86 -4.69 -25.42
N THR A 11 29.06 -4.79 -24.83
CA THR A 11 30.20 -3.95 -25.27
C THR A 11 30.59 -4.25 -26.72
N ASN A 12 30.59 -5.52 -27.12
CA ASN A 12 30.85 -5.89 -28.52
C ASN A 12 29.75 -5.37 -29.46
N GLU A 13 28.49 -5.43 -29.05
CA GLU A 13 27.36 -4.91 -29.82
C GLU A 13 27.50 -3.40 -30.06
N PHE A 14 27.88 -2.61 -29.05
CA PHE A 14 28.15 -1.18 -29.26
C PHE A 14 29.23 -0.91 -30.30
N PHE A 15 30.35 -1.61 -30.24
CA PHE A 15 31.41 -1.47 -31.26
C PHE A 15 30.94 -1.94 -32.64
N ASP A 16 30.18 -3.04 -32.72
CA ASP A 16 29.65 -3.57 -33.98
C ASP A 16 28.59 -2.64 -34.62
N GLU A 17 27.86 -1.88 -33.80
CA GLU A 17 26.95 -0.81 -34.23
C GLU A 17 27.68 0.47 -34.69
N GLY A 18 29.01 0.49 -34.58
CA GLY A 18 29.85 1.59 -35.02
C GLY A 18 30.03 2.70 -33.98
N ARG A 19 29.79 2.42 -32.70
CA ARG A 19 30.24 3.30 -31.60
C ARG A 19 31.75 3.13 -31.45
N ASP A 20 32.47 4.24 -31.39
CA ASP A 20 33.93 4.29 -31.24
C ASP A 20 34.37 4.54 -29.79
N VAL A 21 33.46 4.97 -28.92
CA VAL A 21 33.69 5.14 -27.49
C VAL A 21 32.60 4.43 -26.69
N VAL A 22 33.01 3.64 -25.69
CA VAL A 22 32.10 3.03 -24.70
C VAL A 22 32.36 3.65 -23.33
N ILE A 23 31.32 4.23 -22.75
CA ILE A 23 31.33 4.70 -21.35
C ILE A 23 30.67 3.60 -20.52
N SER A 24 31.42 3.03 -19.59
CA SER A 24 30.95 2.01 -18.68
C SER A 24 30.30 2.68 -17.47
N HIS A 25 29.22 2.09 -16.98
CA HIS A 25 28.62 2.41 -15.67
C HIS A 25 28.25 1.11 -14.95
N ILE A 26 29.10 0.10 -15.11
CA ILE A 26 29.01 -1.18 -14.40
C ILE A 26 30.23 -1.31 -13.50
N ASP A 27 30.06 -2.02 -12.38
CA ASP A 27 31.04 -2.15 -11.29
C ASP A 27 32.25 -3.04 -11.64
N THR A 28 32.54 -3.21 -12.93
CA THR A 28 33.53 -4.14 -13.47
C THR A 28 34.29 -3.53 -14.66
N THR A 29 35.44 -4.09 -15.03
CA THR A 29 36.33 -3.52 -16.07
C THR A 29 36.12 -4.14 -17.45
N GLU A 30 35.01 -4.83 -17.64
CA GLU A 30 34.73 -5.71 -18.77
C GLU A 30 34.72 -4.95 -20.09
N ALA A 31 34.25 -3.70 -20.08
CA ALA A 31 34.32 -2.81 -21.24
C ALA A 31 35.77 -2.55 -21.70
N LEU A 32 36.71 -2.38 -20.76
CA LEU A 32 38.14 -2.22 -21.08
C LEU A 32 38.75 -3.52 -21.62
N VAL A 33 38.33 -4.68 -21.11
CA VAL A 33 38.79 -5.98 -21.62
C VAL A 33 38.37 -6.16 -23.08
N VAL A 34 37.10 -5.91 -23.40
CA VAL A 34 36.59 -6.02 -24.77
C VAL A 34 37.17 -4.96 -25.69
N GLY A 35 37.17 -3.70 -25.25
CA GLY A 35 37.77 -2.60 -26.02
C GLY A 35 39.26 -2.85 -26.30
N GLY A 36 40.01 -3.36 -25.33
CA GLY A 36 41.41 -3.71 -25.51
C GLY A 36 41.61 -4.80 -26.58
N GLN A 37 40.78 -5.85 -26.57
CA GLN A 37 40.81 -6.89 -27.60
C GLN A 37 40.49 -6.34 -29.00
N ARG A 38 39.50 -5.44 -29.10
CA ARG A 38 39.11 -4.77 -30.34
C ARG A 38 40.24 -3.88 -30.87
N ALA A 39 40.86 -3.08 -30.01
CA ALA A 39 42.00 -2.26 -30.37
C ALA A 39 43.23 -3.09 -30.80
N GLU A 40 43.53 -4.19 -30.12
CA GLU A 40 44.58 -5.14 -30.53
C GLU A 40 44.31 -5.75 -31.92
N SER A 41 43.03 -5.89 -32.29
CA SER A 41 42.63 -6.34 -33.62
C SER A 41 42.72 -5.25 -34.71
N GLY A 42 43.07 -4.02 -34.33
CA GLY A 42 43.28 -2.88 -35.21
C GLY A 42 42.08 -1.94 -35.37
N GLU A 43 41.06 -2.08 -34.52
CA GLU A 43 39.93 -1.14 -34.45
C GLU A 43 40.34 0.12 -33.66
N ASP A 44 39.78 1.27 -34.03
CA ASP A 44 40.00 2.55 -33.35
C ASP A 44 38.86 2.75 -32.35
N VAL A 45 39.06 2.27 -31.12
CA VAL A 45 38.04 2.22 -30.07
C VAL A 45 38.59 2.67 -28.73
N TRP A 46 37.73 3.29 -27.93
CA TRP A 46 38.10 3.93 -26.67
C TRP A 46 37.11 3.61 -25.57
N VAL A 47 37.55 3.64 -24.31
CA VAL A 47 36.71 3.29 -23.16
C VAL A 47 36.90 4.27 -22.00
N VAL A 48 35.79 4.63 -21.35
CA VAL A 48 35.75 5.29 -20.04
C VAL A 48 35.20 4.28 -19.03
N PRO A 49 36.03 3.63 -18.20
CA PRO A 49 35.56 2.76 -17.10
C PRO A 49 34.95 3.56 -15.94
N TYR A 50 34.43 2.83 -14.94
CA TYR A 50 33.76 3.38 -13.75
C TYR A 50 34.31 2.80 -12.43
N ASP A 51 33.92 3.42 -11.32
CA ASP A 51 34.09 3.05 -9.91
C ASP A 51 35.49 3.05 -9.31
N TYR A 52 36.46 2.41 -9.97
CA TYR A 52 37.76 2.15 -9.38
C TYR A 52 38.87 3.01 -9.99
N GLU A 53 39.59 3.77 -9.17
CA GLU A 53 40.67 4.68 -9.61
C GLU A 53 41.75 3.98 -10.48
N GLY A 54 41.99 2.68 -10.24
CA GLY A 54 42.96 1.87 -10.99
C GLY A 54 42.40 1.21 -12.24
N ALA A 55 41.14 1.43 -12.61
CA ALA A 55 40.48 0.69 -13.70
C ALA A 55 41.24 0.78 -15.03
N CYS A 56 41.81 1.95 -15.37
CA CYS A 56 42.57 2.12 -16.61
C CYS A 56 43.80 1.21 -16.73
N GLU A 57 44.32 0.63 -15.63
CA GLU A 57 45.44 -0.33 -15.70
C GLU A 57 45.11 -1.58 -16.52
N GLN A 58 43.81 -1.91 -16.66
CA GLN A 58 43.34 -3.08 -17.40
C GLN A 58 43.61 -2.97 -18.91
N ALA A 59 43.47 -1.77 -19.49
CA ALA A 59 43.77 -1.50 -20.89
C ALA A 59 44.19 -0.01 -21.08
N PRO A 60 45.43 0.36 -20.69
CA PRO A 60 45.81 1.77 -20.56
C PRO A 60 45.75 2.58 -21.87
N GLU A 61 46.12 1.95 -22.99
CA GLU A 61 46.26 2.62 -24.29
C GLU A 61 44.92 3.07 -24.90
N ILE A 62 43.80 2.52 -24.44
CA ILE A 62 42.45 2.86 -24.92
C ILE A 62 41.59 3.56 -23.86
N CYS A 63 42.12 3.73 -22.64
CA CYS A 63 41.39 4.32 -21.54
C CYS A 63 41.43 5.86 -21.66
N LEU A 64 40.28 6.50 -21.80
CA LEU A 64 40.18 7.96 -21.81
C LEU A 64 40.24 8.55 -20.39
N GLY A 65 39.85 7.78 -19.39
CA GLY A 65 39.90 8.18 -17.98
C GLY A 65 38.81 7.50 -17.18
N VAL A 66 38.85 7.66 -15.87
CA VAL A 66 37.93 7.00 -14.94
C VAL A 66 37.36 8.00 -13.95
N ASN A 67 36.03 8.01 -13.83
CA ASN A 67 35.37 8.56 -12.65
C ASN A 67 35.29 7.45 -11.60
N TYR A 68 35.75 7.76 -10.39
CA TYR A 68 35.90 6.77 -9.33
C TYR A 68 35.26 7.25 -8.04
N PHE A 69 34.95 6.30 -7.17
CA PHE A 69 34.59 6.58 -5.79
C PHE A 69 35.76 6.37 -4.84
N ASN A 70 35.92 7.29 -3.91
CA ASN A 70 36.79 7.22 -2.75
C ASN A 70 35.90 7.21 -1.50
N TRP A 71 35.33 6.07 -1.16
CA TRP A 71 34.38 5.94 -0.03
C TRP A 71 35.02 6.13 1.36
N GLY A 72 36.35 6.14 1.45
CA GLY A 72 37.09 6.19 2.71
C GLY A 72 36.71 7.35 3.64
N PRO A 73 36.63 8.61 3.17
CA PRO A 73 36.22 9.75 3.99
C PRO A 73 34.82 9.60 4.62
N ASP A 74 33.82 9.21 3.84
CA ASP A 74 32.44 9.09 4.32
C ASP A 74 32.29 7.91 5.27
N TYR A 75 32.89 6.76 4.95
CA TYR A 75 32.91 5.62 5.87
C TYR A 75 33.60 5.95 7.18
N LEU A 76 34.70 6.72 7.15
CA LEU A 76 35.38 7.15 8.37
C LEU A 76 34.49 8.07 9.22
N GLU A 77 33.71 8.94 8.61
CA GLU A 77 32.75 9.79 9.32
C GLU A 77 31.64 8.96 9.97
N ILE A 78 31.01 8.07 9.21
CA ILE A 78 29.94 7.18 9.69
C ILE A 78 30.44 6.32 10.86
N VAL A 79 31.64 5.73 10.74
CA VAL A 79 32.24 4.92 11.81
C VAL A 79 32.50 5.76 13.06
N LYS A 80 32.96 7.02 12.93
CA LYS A 80 33.16 7.91 14.09
C LYS A 80 31.83 8.25 14.77
N LYS A 81 30.81 8.65 14.01
CA LYS A 81 29.46 8.92 14.52
C LYS A 81 28.92 7.71 15.29
N SER A 82 29.11 6.51 14.73
CA SER A 82 28.72 5.25 15.39
C SER A 82 29.48 5.03 16.71
N LEU A 83 30.80 5.18 16.72
CA LEU A 83 31.62 4.98 17.93
C LEU A 83 31.34 6.01 19.03
N ASP A 84 30.96 7.23 18.66
CA ASP A 84 30.67 8.33 19.58
C ASP A 84 29.20 8.32 20.07
N GLY A 85 28.37 7.39 19.58
CA GLY A 85 26.95 7.31 19.92
C GLY A 85 26.09 8.42 19.28
N GLU A 86 26.60 9.02 18.20
CA GLU A 86 26.00 10.13 17.44
C GLU A 86 25.46 9.67 16.08
N PHE A 87 25.42 8.37 15.81
CA PHE A 87 24.84 7.84 14.58
C PHE A 87 23.33 8.09 14.52
N THR A 88 22.88 8.69 13.42
CA THR A 88 21.47 8.92 13.11
C THR A 88 21.20 8.40 11.70
N ASN A 89 19.95 7.98 11.44
CA ASN A 89 19.51 7.70 10.07
C ASN A 89 19.56 9.02 9.28
N GLU A 90 20.39 9.07 8.26
CA GLU A 90 20.55 10.22 7.39
C GLU A 90 20.86 9.76 5.96
N TRP A 91 20.33 10.49 4.98
CA TRP A 91 20.72 10.31 3.58
C TRP A 91 21.92 11.20 3.29
N ILE A 92 23.03 10.57 2.88
CA ILE A 92 24.29 11.27 2.57
C ILE A 92 24.52 11.18 1.07
N TRP A 93 24.37 12.30 0.39
CA TRP A 93 24.80 12.44 -0.99
C TRP A 93 25.95 13.45 -1.07
N SER A 94 27.18 12.93 -1.08
CA SER A 94 28.39 13.72 -0.91
C SER A 94 28.77 14.50 -2.17
N GLU A 95 28.83 15.83 -2.04
CA GLU A 95 29.36 16.70 -3.09
C GLU A 95 30.88 16.51 -3.28
N PRO A 96 31.40 16.72 -4.50
CA PRO A 96 32.84 16.76 -4.74
C PRO A 96 33.52 17.87 -3.94
N LYS A 97 34.59 17.52 -3.23
CA LYS A 97 35.42 18.50 -2.52
C LYS A 97 36.45 19.10 -3.48
N TRP A 98 36.03 20.05 -4.30
CA TRP A 98 36.84 20.66 -5.37
C TRP A 98 38.19 21.23 -4.89
N ASP A 99 38.25 21.79 -3.68
CA ASP A 99 39.47 22.36 -3.10
C ASP A 99 40.45 21.29 -2.56
N ASN A 100 39.98 20.05 -2.35
CA ASN A 100 40.78 18.92 -1.88
C ASN A 100 40.18 17.57 -2.31
N MET A 101 40.51 17.14 -3.53
CA MET A 101 39.94 15.92 -4.11
C MET A 101 40.33 14.64 -3.34
N ASP A 102 41.43 14.64 -2.59
CA ASP A 102 41.84 13.50 -1.75
C ASP A 102 40.83 13.22 -0.60
N GLU A 103 40.04 14.22 -0.20
CA GLU A 103 38.97 14.10 0.80
C GLU A 103 37.57 13.97 0.17
N SER A 104 37.49 14.01 -1.15
CA SER A 104 36.25 13.88 -1.91
C SER A 104 35.83 12.42 -2.04
N THR A 105 34.53 12.16 -2.01
CA THR A 105 33.95 10.83 -2.22
C THR A 105 33.96 10.41 -3.68
N ILE A 106 34.04 11.38 -4.59
CA ILE A 106 34.14 11.15 -6.03
C ILE A 106 35.38 11.83 -6.58
N GLY A 107 35.93 11.28 -7.66
CA GLY A 107 37.05 11.89 -8.36
C GLY A 107 37.12 11.47 -9.82
N TRP A 108 38.09 12.06 -10.53
CA TRP A 108 38.40 11.76 -11.92
C TRP A 108 39.91 11.60 -12.12
N HIS A 109 40.30 10.57 -12.87
CA HIS A 109 41.67 10.39 -13.35
C HIS A 109 41.71 10.35 -14.88
N HIS A 110 42.60 11.14 -15.46
CA HIS A 110 42.89 11.06 -16.89
C HIS A 110 43.53 9.72 -17.26
N GLY A 111 42.99 9.11 -18.30
CA GLY A 111 43.57 7.92 -18.90
C GLY A 111 44.64 8.29 -19.94
N PRO A 112 45.57 7.38 -20.25
CA PRO A 112 46.60 7.60 -21.27
C PRO A 112 46.07 7.82 -22.69
N GLY A 113 44.80 7.47 -22.95
CA GLY A 113 44.15 7.62 -24.25
C GLY A 113 43.74 9.05 -24.60
N LEU A 114 43.79 10.00 -23.66
CA LEU A 114 43.53 11.42 -23.97
C LEU A 114 44.76 12.11 -24.55
N PHE A 115 44.57 12.86 -25.62
CA PHE A 115 45.58 13.76 -26.17
C PHE A 115 45.63 15.11 -25.43
N GLU A 116 46.75 15.83 -25.54
CA GLU A 116 47.03 17.06 -24.77
C GLU A 116 45.93 18.14 -24.92
N ASP A 117 45.37 18.31 -26.12
CA ASP A 117 44.32 19.29 -26.36
C ASP A 117 42.94 18.85 -25.86
N GLU A 118 42.70 17.54 -25.70
CA GLU A 118 41.49 16.96 -25.13
C GLU A 118 41.53 17.05 -23.60
N THR A 119 42.66 16.70 -22.99
CA THR A 119 42.92 16.90 -21.56
C THR A 119 42.66 18.35 -21.17
N SER A 120 43.19 19.30 -21.95
CA SER A 120 43.01 20.73 -21.67
C SER A 120 41.53 21.17 -21.71
N LYS A 121 40.72 20.62 -22.63
CA LYS A 121 39.28 20.92 -22.72
C LYS A 121 38.51 20.29 -21.57
N LEU A 122 38.86 19.07 -21.19
CA LEU A 122 38.24 18.36 -20.08
C LEU A 122 38.56 19.05 -18.74
N ASP A 123 39.81 19.46 -18.53
CA ASP A 123 40.21 20.26 -17.38
C ASP A 123 39.44 21.58 -17.30
N GLN A 124 39.24 22.26 -18.43
CA GLN A 124 38.41 23.46 -18.46
C GLN A 124 36.98 23.16 -18.00
N PHE A 125 36.38 22.08 -18.51
CA PHE A 125 35.03 21.68 -18.14
C PHE A 125 34.91 21.31 -16.65
N ILE A 126 35.89 20.56 -16.10
CA ILE A 126 35.96 20.25 -14.66
C ILE A 126 36.05 21.54 -13.84
N ASN A 127 36.84 22.51 -14.29
CA ASN A 127 36.94 23.81 -13.60
C ASN A 127 35.63 24.62 -13.68
N GLU A 128 34.87 24.50 -14.77
CA GLU A 128 33.55 25.13 -14.90
C GLU A 128 32.53 24.49 -13.93
N LEU A 129 32.55 23.16 -13.78
CA LEU A 129 31.76 22.44 -12.75
C LEU A 129 32.16 22.89 -11.34
N ALA A 130 33.46 22.92 -11.03
CA ALA A 130 33.98 23.43 -9.75
C ALA A 130 33.61 24.90 -9.48
N SER A 131 33.34 25.67 -10.52
CA SER A 131 32.92 27.07 -10.44
C SER A 131 31.39 27.25 -10.37
N GLY A 132 30.62 26.16 -10.27
CA GLY A 132 29.16 26.19 -10.11
C GLY A 132 28.37 26.06 -11.41
N MET A 133 28.95 25.54 -12.49
CA MET A 133 28.17 25.10 -13.65
C MET A 133 27.20 23.99 -13.22
N ASN A 134 25.91 24.14 -13.55
CA ASN A 134 24.89 23.13 -13.30
C ASN A 134 24.34 22.61 -14.63
N LEU A 135 24.45 21.29 -14.84
CA LEU A 135 23.99 20.61 -16.06
C LEU A 135 22.53 20.15 -15.95
N PHE A 136 22.00 20.02 -14.72
CA PHE A 136 20.59 19.72 -14.45
C PHE A 136 19.77 21.01 -14.39
N MET A 137 19.84 21.80 -15.47
CA MET A 137 19.06 23.02 -15.64
C MET A 137 18.35 22.99 -16.99
N GLY A 138 17.05 23.26 -16.98
CA GLY A 138 16.22 23.19 -18.18
C GLY A 138 16.48 24.31 -19.19
N PRO A 139 16.03 24.12 -20.45
CA PRO A 139 15.08 23.08 -20.85
C PRO A 139 15.72 21.71 -21.04
N LEU A 140 15.20 20.71 -20.33
CA LEU A 140 15.53 19.29 -20.51
C LEU A 140 14.24 18.52 -20.76
N ASN A 141 14.26 17.64 -21.75
CA ASN A 141 13.16 16.74 -22.05
C ASN A 141 13.65 15.30 -21.89
N PHE A 142 12.72 14.39 -21.69
CA PHE A 142 12.95 12.96 -21.74
C PHE A 142 13.01 12.44 -23.20
N GLU A 143 13.45 11.20 -23.36
CA GLU A 143 13.58 10.54 -24.66
C GLU A 143 12.24 10.41 -25.41
N ASP A 144 11.12 10.27 -24.68
CA ASP A 144 9.76 10.24 -25.22
C ASP A 144 9.25 11.64 -25.66
N GLY A 145 10.02 12.69 -25.37
CA GLY A 145 9.70 14.08 -25.69
C GLY A 145 8.88 14.81 -24.63
N SER A 146 8.54 14.18 -23.51
CA SER A 146 7.94 14.85 -22.35
C SER A 146 8.94 15.76 -21.64
N THR A 147 8.46 16.82 -20.98
CA THR A 147 9.33 17.76 -20.28
C THR A 147 9.87 17.14 -18.99
N TYR A 148 11.18 17.22 -18.77
CA TYR A 148 11.82 16.93 -17.49
C TYR A 148 11.99 18.20 -16.65
N LEU A 149 12.65 19.23 -17.21
CA LEU A 149 12.83 20.54 -16.58
C LEU A 149 12.46 21.64 -17.58
N GLU A 150 11.64 22.60 -17.15
CA GLU A 150 11.30 23.77 -17.93
C GLU A 150 12.48 24.75 -18.05
N ALA A 151 12.41 25.70 -18.99
CA ALA A 151 13.51 26.64 -19.22
C ALA A 151 13.86 27.46 -17.96
N GLY A 152 15.09 27.32 -17.47
CA GLY A 152 15.58 27.99 -16.26
C GLY A 152 15.20 27.31 -14.93
N GLU A 153 14.50 26.18 -14.98
CA GLU A 153 14.29 25.30 -13.83
C GLU A 153 15.58 24.52 -13.53
N VAL A 154 15.88 24.33 -12.25
CA VAL A 154 17.02 23.54 -11.79
C VAL A 154 16.46 22.33 -11.05
N ALA A 155 16.90 21.12 -11.40
CA ALA A 155 16.47 19.92 -10.69
C ALA A 155 16.91 19.97 -9.23
N ASP A 156 16.02 19.57 -8.33
CA ASP A 156 16.40 19.22 -6.98
C ASP A 156 17.07 17.84 -6.94
N GLU A 157 17.62 17.52 -5.77
CA GLU A 157 18.40 16.32 -5.59
C GLU A 157 17.60 15.02 -5.81
N MET A 158 16.33 15.02 -5.43
CA MET A 158 15.44 13.85 -5.56
C MET A 158 14.97 13.67 -7.00
N GLN A 159 14.74 14.75 -7.73
CA GLN A 159 14.47 14.71 -9.16
C GLN A 159 15.63 14.05 -9.92
N ILE A 160 16.88 14.38 -9.56
CA ILE A 160 18.06 13.75 -10.15
C ILE A 160 18.14 12.27 -9.74
N TRP A 161 18.02 11.97 -8.44
CA TRP A 161 18.16 10.62 -7.90
C TRP A 161 17.12 9.64 -8.47
N TYR A 162 15.88 10.10 -8.65
CA TYR A 162 14.77 9.29 -9.17
C TYR A 162 14.42 9.64 -10.63
N THR A 163 15.42 10.00 -11.43
CA THR A 163 15.21 10.31 -12.86
C THR A 163 14.55 9.09 -13.56
N PRO A 164 13.31 9.22 -14.08
CA PRO A 164 12.48 8.06 -14.42
C PRO A 164 12.79 7.41 -15.78
N GLN A 165 13.47 8.13 -16.67
CA GLN A 165 13.81 7.67 -18.01
C GLN A 165 14.99 8.47 -18.58
N LEU A 166 15.54 8.03 -19.71
CA LEU A 166 16.66 8.70 -20.37
C LEU A 166 16.27 10.09 -20.90
N LEU A 167 17.26 10.99 -21.01
CA LEU A 167 17.06 12.33 -21.57
C LEU A 167 16.97 12.31 -23.10
N SER A 168 16.29 13.30 -23.64
CA SER A 168 16.15 13.51 -25.08
C SER A 168 17.51 13.55 -25.78
N GLY A 169 17.68 12.68 -26.78
CA GLY A 169 18.92 12.52 -27.54
C GLY A 169 19.74 11.29 -27.15
N MET A 170 19.42 10.65 -26.02
CA MET A 170 19.88 9.30 -25.71
C MET A 170 19.02 8.28 -26.47
N ASN A 171 19.61 7.15 -26.88
CA ASN A 171 18.88 6.04 -27.47
C ASN A 171 19.22 4.78 -26.67
N GLY A 172 18.23 4.19 -26.01
CA GLY A 172 18.36 2.96 -25.23
C GLY A 172 16.99 2.46 -24.81
N GLU A 173 16.94 1.32 -24.11
CA GLU A 173 15.72 0.87 -23.42
C GLU A 173 15.52 1.76 -22.17
N GLY A 174 15.04 3.00 -22.37
CA GLY A 174 14.74 3.94 -21.28
C GLY A 174 13.25 3.98 -20.91
N THR A 175 12.40 3.23 -21.61
CA THR A 175 10.99 3.07 -21.26
C THR A 175 10.79 1.83 -20.41
N GLU A 176 10.28 2.07 -19.21
CA GLU A 176 10.24 1.13 -18.08
C GLU A 176 11.65 0.89 -17.56
N ALA A 177 12.05 1.64 -16.52
CA ALA A 177 12.60 0.91 -15.40
C ALA A 177 11.69 -0.30 -15.25
N ALA A 178 12.19 -1.51 -15.51
CA ALA A 178 11.59 -2.67 -14.87
C ALA A 178 11.50 -2.21 -13.43
N GLY A 179 10.27 -1.90 -12.97
CA GLY A 179 10.06 -1.38 -11.64
C GLY A 179 10.92 -2.24 -10.73
N ASN A 180 11.60 -1.65 -9.75
CA ASN A 180 12.40 -2.43 -8.82
C ASN A 180 11.56 -3.68 -8.52
N PRO A 181 12.04 -4.92 -8.71
CA PRO A 181 11.17 -6.09 -8.61
C PRO A 181 10.44 -6.16 -7.25
N MET A 182 10.86 -5.36 -6.26
CA MET A 182 10.15 -5.06 -5.02
C MET A 182 8.92 -4.14 -5.14
N ASP A 183 8.89 -3.17 -6.07
CA ASP A 183 7.80 -2.20 -6.27
C ASP A 183 6.51 -2.87 -6.75
N ASP A 184 6.61 -4.01 -7.44
CA ASP A 184 5.46 -4.82 -7.86
C ASP A 184 5.41 -6.18 -7.13
N ALA A 185 6.29 -6.45 -6.15
CA ALA A 185 6.21 -7.67 -5.34
C ALA A 185 5.10 -7.55 -4.29
N SER A 186 4.32 -8.61 -4.15
CA SER A 186 3.37 -8.76 -3.04
C SER A 186 4.10 -8.96 -1.70
N PRO A 187 3.47 -8.67 -0.54
CA PRO A 187 4.05 -8.94 0.77
C PRO A 187 4.50 -10.40 0.94
N ILE A 188 3.82 -11.38 0.33
CA ILE A 188 4.21 -12.79 0.41
C ILE A 188 5.45 -13.10 -0.43
N GLU A 189 5.60 -12.51 -1.61
CA GLU A 189 6.81 -12.66 -2.41
C GLU A 189 8.01 -12.06 -1.66
N LEU A 190 7.83 -10.90 -1.03
CA LEU A 190 8.84 -10.27 -0.20
C LEU A 190 9.21 -11.15 1.02
N SER A 191 8.22 -11.67 1.75
CA SER A 191 8.47 -12.59 2.87
C SER A 191 9.23 -13.85 2.43
N GLN A 192 8.85 -14.45 1.31
CA GLN A 192 9.51 -15.66 0.79
C GLN A 192 10.96 -15.39 0.38
N MET A 193 11.23 -14.24 -0.26
CA MET A 193 12.59 -13.81 -0.58
C MET A 193 13.41 -13.61 0.70
N LEU A 194 12.83 -13.01 1.73
CA LEU A 194 13.47 -12.79 3.03
C LEU A 194 13.86 -14.11 3.68
N LEU A 195 12.92 -15.05 3.79
CA LEU A 195 13.14 -16.38 4.37
C LEU A 195 14.23 -17.15 3.61
N GLY A 196 14.25 -17.02 2.28
CA GLY A 196 15.30 -17.60 1.43
C GLY A 196 16.69 -17.03 1.76
N ALA A 197 16.82 -15.70 1.83
CA ALA A 197 18.07 -15.04 2.17
C ALA A 197 18.57 -15.38 3.60
N TYR A 198 17.66 -15.47 4.57
CA TYR A 198 17.97 -15.89 5.94
C TYR A 198 18.51 -17.32 6.00
N ALA A 199 17.90 -18.25 5.25
CA ALA A 199 18.34 -19.63 5.17
C ALA A 199 19.72 -19.77 4.50
N ASP A 200 19.98 -19.02 3.42
CA ASP A 200 21.25 -19.05 2.69
C ASP A 200 22.42 -18.50 3.51
N ASN A 201 22.15 -17.56 4.43
CA ASN A 201 23.14 -17.01 5.37
C ASN A 201 23.38 -17.89 6.60
N GLY A 202 22.73 -19.05 6.71
CA GLY A 202 22.90 -19.97 7.84
C GLY A 202 22.31 -19.49 9.16
N GLY A 203 21.37 -18.54 9.11
CA GLY A 203 20.61 -18.09 10.28
C GLY A 203 19.66 -19.18 10.78
N ALA A 204 19.43 -19.22 12.11
CA ALA A 204 18.35 -20.03 12.67
C ALA A 204 17.07 -19.19 12.65
N TYR A 205 16.11 -19.58 11.82
CA TYR A 205 14.78 -18.99 11.78
C TYR A 205 13.85 -19.72 12.76
N ASP A 206 13.24 -18.97 13.68
CA ASP A 206 12.18 -19.47 14.55
C ASP A 206 10.84 -18.96 14.02
N PRO A 207 9.96 -19.84 13.49
CA PRO A 207 8.69 -19.42 12.93
C PRO A 207 7.75 -18.79 13.98
N PRO A 208 6.99 -17.73 13.62
CA PRO A 208 6.06 -17.08 14.53
C PRO A 208 4.96 -17.97 15.08
N THR A 209 4.43 -17.58 16.22
CA THR A 209 3.04 -17.89 16.58
C THR A 209 2.19 -16.62 16.56
N VAL A 210 1.14 -16.61 15.73
CA VAL A 210 0.18 -15.52 15.62
C VAL A 210 -1.06 -15.82 16.47
N GLY A 211 -1.44 -14.91 17.37
CA GLY A 211 -2.73 -14.94 18.07
C GLY A 211 -3.77 -14.10 17.35
N VAL A 212 -4.98 -14.59 17.18
CA VAL A 212 -6.12 -13.83 16.64
C VAL A 212 -7.35 -13.96 17.54
N ILE A 213 -7.92 -12.82 17.92
CA ILE A 213 -9.09 -12.68 18.79
C ILE A 213 -10.25 -12.18 17.93
N LEU A 214 -11.25 -13.03 17.71
CA LEU A 214 -12.39 -12.74 16.83
C LEU A 214 -13.64 -12.36 17.64
N VAL A 215 -14.34 -11.31 17.21
CA VAL A 215 -15.57 -10.84 17.87
C VAL A 215 -16.74 -11.82 17.68
N GLY A 216 -16.85 -12.42 16.50
CA GLY A 216 -17.86 -13.41 16.14
C GLY A 216 -17.28 -14.81 15.91
N PRO A 217 -18.12 -15.75 15.44
CA PRO A 217 -17.69 -17.09 15.08
C PRO A 217 -16.74 -17.07 13.87
N ARG A 218 -15.66 -17.86 13.90
CA ARG A 218 -14.67 -17.96 12.80
C ARG A 218 -15.22 -18.45 11.43
N ASN A 219 -16.50 -18.80 11.36
CA ASN A 219 -17.18 -19.35 10.18
C ASN A 219 -18.52 -18.65 9.92
N ASP A 220 -18.60 -17.36 10.28
CA ASP A 220 -19.77 -16.49 10.08
C ASP A 220 -20.06 -16.16 8.60
N LYS A 221 -19.13 -16.50 7.70
CA LYS A 221 -19.14 -16.12 6.27
C LYS A 221 -19.15 -14.60 6.06
N GLY A 222 -18.53 -13.87 6.97
CA GLY A 222 -18.35 -12.42 6.90
C GLY A 222 -17.10 -12.01 7.65
N TRP A 223 -17.23 -11.04 8.54
CA TRP A 223 -16.12 -10.34 9.19
C TRP A 223 -15.12 -11.26 9.90
N SER A 224 -15.60 -12.11 10.83
CA SER A 224 -14.70 -12.92 11.66
C SER A 224 -14.03 -14.03 10.86
N GLN A 225 -14.72 -14.59 9.87
CA GLN A 225 -14.12 -15.56 8.96
C GLN A 225 -13.04 -14.91 8.07
N ALA A 226 -13.28 -13.71 7.50
CA ALA A 226 -12.28 -13.01 6.70
C ALA A 226 -11.01 -12.71 7.52
N HIS A 227 -11.16 -12.31 8.79
CA HIS A 227 -10.05 -12.12 9.71
C HIS A 227 -9.29 -13.41 10.02
N PHE A 228 -10.02 -14.50 10.31
CA PHE A 228 -9.43 -15.81 10.57
C PHE A 228 -8.58 -16.27 9.39
N GLU A 229 -9.12 -16.20 8.18
CA GLU A 229 -8.41 -16.62 6.96
C GLU A 229 -7.20 -15.71 6.65
N GLY A 230 -7.31 -14.39 6.91
CA GLY A 230 -6.18 -13.48 6.79
C GLY A 230 -5.06 -13.75 7.79
N ALA A 231 -5.40 -14.04 9.06
CA ALA A 231 -4.40 -14.40 10.06
C ALA A 231 -3.75 -15.76 9.74
N GLU A 232 -4.54 -16.71 9.24
CA GLU A 232 -4.04 -18.00 8.76
C GLU A 232 -3.09 -17.85 7.57
N TYR A 233 -3.41 -16.96 6.62
CA TYR A 233 -2.55 -16.62 5.49
C TYR A 233 -1.20 -16.08 5.97
N ALA A 234 -1.20 -15.10 6.88
CA ALA A 234 0.02 -14.47 7.39
C ALA A 234 0.91 -15.46 8.14
N ALA A 235 0.32 -16.28 9.03
CA ALA A 235 1.05 -17.33 9.75
C ALA A 235 1.66 -18.34 8.77
N LYS A 236 0.88 -18.84 7.79
CA LYS A 236 1.36 -19.79 6.78
C LYS A 236 2.48 -19.23 5.92
N ALA A 237 2.41 -17.95 5.52
CA ALA A 237 3.44 -17.29 4.72
C ALA A 237 4.80 -17.24 5.43
N MET A 238 4.79 -17.25 6.76
CA MET A 238 5.97 -17.26 7.62
C MET A 238 6.27 -18.65 8.21
N ASN A 239 5.64 -19.72 7.70
CA ASN A 239 5.76 -21.08 8.24
C ASN A 239 5.45 -21.18 9.76
N GLY A 240 4.67 -20.23 10.29
CA GLY A 240 4.32 -20.11 11.70
C GLY A 240 3.03 -20.83 12.09
N ASP A 241 2.70 -20.77 13.37
CA ASP A 241 1.51 -21.32 13.99
C ASP A 241 0.43 -20.23 14.23
N LEU A 242 -0.82 -20.65 14.38
CA LEU A 242 -1.97 -19.77 14.64
C LEU A 242 -2.72 -20.23 15.90
N ILE A 243 -2.94 -19.31 16.84
CA ILE A 243 -3.84 -19.45 17.98
C ILE A 243 -5.08 -18.60 17.71
N THR A 244 -6.26 -19.20 17.80
CA THR A 244 -7.53 -18.51 17.56
C THR A 244 -8.44 -18.62 18.77
N VAL A 245 -8.99 -17.49 19.21
CA VAL A 245 -10.10 -17.43 20.16
C VAL A 245 -11.24 -16.69 19.48
N ASP A 246 -12.38 -17.36 19.31
CA ASP A 246 -13.56 -16.79 18.65
C ASP A 246 -14.67 -16.47 19.64
N PHE A 247 -15.68 -15.73 19.15
CA PHE A 247 -16.85 -15.32 19.95
C PHE A 247 -16.48 -14.46 21.17
N VAL A 248 -15.48 -13.59 21.02
CA VAL A 248 -15.00 -12.69 22.06
C VAL A 248 -15.73 -11.36 21.96
N ASN A 249 -16.87 -11.28 22.63
CA ASN A 249 -17.65 -10.06 22.74
C ASN A 249 -17.78 -9.64 24.21
N PRO A 250 -16.97 -8.67 24.67
CA PRO A 250 -17.03 -8.16 26.04
C PRO A 250 -18.40 -7.56 26.42
N ALA A 251 -19.20 -7.11 25.44
CA ALA A 251 -20.53 -6.57 25.69
C ALA A 251 -21.56 -7.66 26.07
N ASP A 252 -21.39 -8.88 25.56
CA ASP A 252 -22.24 -10.04 25.86
C ASP A 252 -21.67 -10.91 27.00
N ASN A 253 -20.34 -10.99 27.11
CA ASN A 253 -19.65 -11.78 28.13
C ASN A 253 -18.51 -10.99 28.81
N PRO A 254 -18.81 -10.21 29.86
CA PRO A 254 -17.82 -9.36 30.52
C PRO A 254 -16.73 -10.13 31.30
N ASP A 255 -16.91 -11.44 31.51
CA ASP A 255 -15.88 -12.29 32.13
C ASP A 255 -14.75 -12.64 31.15
N LEU A 256 -14.95 -12.48 29.83
CA LEU A 256 -13.92 -12.61 28.80
C LEU A 256 -13.28 -11.25 28.54
N THR A 257 -12.09 -11.03 29.13
CA THR A 257 -11.33 -9.79 28.92
C THR A 257 -10.22 -10.00 27.90
N ILE A 258 -10.00 -9.00 27.04
CA ILE A 258 -8.91 -9.03 26.06
C ILE A 258 -7.53 -9.20 26.72
N PRO A 259 -7.20 -8.53 27.85
CA PRO A 259 -5.94 -8.77 28.55
C PRO A 259 -5.77 -10.21 29.05
N GLY A 260 -6.83 -10.85 29.55
CA GLY A 260 -6.75 -12.24 30.01
C GLY A 260 -6.54 -13.22 28.85
N ILE A 261 -7.22 -13.01 27.73
CA ILE A 261 -7.01 -13.80 26.51
C ILE A 261 -5.60 -13.58 25.96
N ALA A 262 -5.10 -12.34 25.98
CA ALA A 262 -3.75 -12.03 25.55
C ALA A 262 -2.70 -12.70 26.44
N GLU A 263 -2.87 -12.69 27.77
CA GLU A 263 -2.02 -13.43 28.71
C GLU A 263 -1.95 -14.92 28.36
N ASP A 264 -3.11 -15.56 28.14
CA ASP A 264 -3.19 -16.97 27.75
C ASP A 264 -2.51 -17.26 26.40
N MET A 265 -2.59 -16.34 25.42
CA MET A 265 -1.92 -16.46 24.12
C MET A 265 -0.40 -16.30 24.25
N ILE A 266 0.06 -15.35 25.08
CA ILE A 266 1.49 -15.14 25.37
C ILE A 266 2.07 -16.38 26.06
N ASP A 267 1.36 -16.97 27.02
CA ASP A 267 1.76 -18.22 27.70
C ASP A 267 1.85 -19.41 26.74
N GLN A 268 1.10 -19.37 25.63
CA GLN A 268 1.16 -20.34 24.54
C GLN A 268 2.24 -20.02 23.48
N GLY A 269 2.93 -18.88 23.61
CA GLY A 269 4.06 -18.50 22.76
C GLY A 269 3.70 -17.51 21.64
N ALA A 270 2.56 -16.81 21.70
CA ALA A 270 2.23 -15.82 20.68
C ALA A 270 3.24 -14.65 20.64
N ASP A 271 3.82 -14.41 19.48
CA ASP A 271 4.74 -13.29 19.21
C ASP A 271 3.96 -12.01 18.82
N LEU A 272 2.82 -12.20 18.16
CA LEU A 272 1.93 -11.13 17.71
C LEU A 272 0.48 -11.49 18.01
N ILE A 273 -0.30 -10.55 18.54
CA ILE A 273 -1.72 -10.74 18.86
C ILE A 273 -2.58 -9.72 18.13
N ILE A 274 -3.59 -10.21 17.41
CA ILE A 274 -4.52 -9.42 16.60
C ILE A 274 -5.88 -9.36 17.29
N ALA A 275 -6.37 -8.15 17.57
CA ALA A 275 -7.75 -7.89 17.99
C ALA A 275 -8.56 -7.33 16.81
N THR A 276 -9.70 -7.96 16.49
CA THR A 276 -10.37 -7.75 15.21
C THR A 276 -11.70 -6.99 15.32
N SER A 277 -11.89 -6.10 16.29
CA SER A 277 -13.14 -5.34 16.40
C SER A 277 -12.96 -4.03 17.17
N ASP A 278 -13.74 -3.01 16.79
CA ASP A 278 -13.85 -1.74 17.50
C ASP A 278 -14.27 -1.93 18.97
N ASP A 279 -15.13 -2.92 19.25
CA ASP A 279 -15.59 -3.22 20.62
C ASP A 279 -14.48 -3.75 21.54
N MET A 280 -13.33 -4.12 20.96
CA MET A 280 -12.15 -4.55 21.72
C MET A 280 -11.26 -3.39 22.15
N LYS A 281 -11.57 -2.14 21.77
CA LYS A 281 -10.77 -0.93 22.02
C LYS A 281 -10.18 -0.85 23.42
N ASP A 282 -11.04 -0.84 24.45
CA ASP A 282 -10.58 -0.64 25.82
C ASP A 282 -9.68 -1.81 26.27
N GLY A 283 -10.04 -3.03 25.86
CA GLY A 283 -9.31 -4.24 26.23
C GLY A 283 -7.95 -4.38 25.55
N ILE A 284 -7.83 -4.02 24.27
CA ILE A 284 -6.55 -4.11 23.54
C ILE A 284 -5.58 -3.01 23.98
N LEU A 285 -6.08 -1.81 24.31
CA LEU A 285 -5.28 -0.74 24.90
C LEU A 285 -4.72 -1.15 26.27
N GLU A 286 -5.54 -1.80 27.10
CA GLU A 286 -5.11 -2.35 28.39
C GLU A 286 -4.08 -3.48 28.22
N ALA A 287 -4.33 -4.42 27.29
CA ALA A 287 -3.41 -5.52 27.01
C ALA A 287 -2.04 -5.02 26.52
N ALA A 288 -2.01 -4.07 25.58
CA ALA A 288 -0.78 -3.48 25.07
C ALA A 288 0.05 -2.82 26.19
N ALA A 289 -0.62 -2.11 27.11
CA ALA A 289 0.04 -1.49 28.26
C ALA A 289 0.57 -2.52 29.28
N MET A 290 -0.11 -3.65 29.44
CA MET A 290 0.29 -4.73 30.37
C MET A 290 1.45 -5.57 29.84
N PHE A 291 1.53 -5.76 28.52
CA PHE A 291 2.48 -6.64 27.86
C PHE A 291 3.35 -5.87 26.84
N PRO A 292 4.22 -4.94 27.30
CA PRO A 292 4.97 -4.03 26.41
C PRO A 292 5.99 -4.74 25.49
N ASN A 293 6.27 -6.02 25.72
CA ASN A 293 7.18 -6.83 24.90
C ASN A 293 6.45 -7.70 23.88
N THR A 294 5.11 -7.66 23.85
CA THR A 294 4.29 -8.38 22.88
C THR A 294 3.76 -7.40 21.86
N THR A 295 3.85 -7.74 20.58
CA THR A 295 3.29 -6.93 19.51
C THR A 295 1.79 -7.15 19.40
N PHE A 296 1.04 -6.06 19.33
CA PHE A 296 -0.39 -6.07 19.14
C PHE A 296 -0.78 -5.36 17.83
N VAL A 297 -1.83 -5.85 17.21
CA VAL A 297 -2.48 -5.21 16.06
C VAL A 297 -3.96 -5.09 16.37
N TRP A 298 -4.51 -3.89 16.21
CA TRP A 298 -5.94 -3.65 16.38
C TRP A 298 -6.57 -3.19 15.07
N ALA A 299 -7.46 -4.03 14.51
CA ALA A 299 -8.28 -3.66 13.37
C ALA A 299 -9.29 -2.57 13.76
N SER A 300 -9.57 -1.61 12.86
CA SER A 300 -10.44 -0.42 13.07
C SER A 300 -9.90 0.67 14.01
N GLY A 301 -8.77 0.43 14.67
CA GLY A 301 -8.22 1.35 15.67
C GLY A 301 -7.59 2.64 15.13
N ASP A 302 -7.39 3.59 16.02
CA ASP A 302 -6.76 4.91 15.75
C ASP A 302 -5.74 5.32 16.83
N SER A 303 -5.25 4.36 17.63
CA SER A 303 -4.29 4.60 18.71
C SER A 303 -2.89 4.93 18.24
N ALA A 304 -2.51 4.49 17.05
CA ALA A 304 -1.23 4.76 16.38
C ALA A 304 -1.32 5.96 15.41
N LEU A 305 -2.50 6.54 15.21
CA LEU A 305 -2.68 7.71 14.34
C LEU A 305 -2.48 8.99 15.14
N GLU A 306 -1.42 9.76 14.89
CA GLU A 306 -1.10 10.98 15.65
C GLU A 306 -2.22 12.04 15.62
N SER A 307 -2.91 12.17 14.48
CA SER A 307 -4.07 13.07 14.32
C SER A 307 -5.37 12.48 14.86
N GLY A 308 -5.34 11.22 15.31
CA GLY A 308 -6.51 10.45 15.67
C GLY A 308 -7.08 10.82 17.04
N LYS A 309 -8.41 10.72 17.20
CA LYS A 309 -9.10 10.96 18.48
C LYS A 309 -8.61 10.00 19.59
N GLY A 310 -8.19 8.79 19.20
CA GLY A 310 -7.71 7.76 20.10
C GLY A 310 -6.19 7.68 20.29
N TYR A 311 -5.40 8.62 19.77
CA TYR A 311 -3.93 8.53 19.77
C TYR A 311 -3.33 8.24 21.16
N LYS A 312 -2.39 7.28 21.20
CA LYS A 312 -1.65 6.80 22.38
C LYS A 312 -0.16 6.64 22.06
N PRO A 313 0.63 7.73 22.05
CA PRO A 313 2.06 7.68 21.73
C PRO A 313 2.86 6.78 22.68
N GLU A 314 2.33 6.48 23.86
CA GLU A 314 2.96 5.59 24.84
C GLU A 314 2.85 4.09 24.51
N LEU A 315 1.94 3.69 23.60
CA LEU A 315 1.70 2.29 23.25
C LEU A 315 2.45 1.91 21.96
N THR A 316 3.78 1.94 22.02
CA THR A 316 4.65 1.69 20.85
C THR A 316 4.61 0.25 20.34
N ASN A 317 3.98 -0.66 21.07
CA ASN A 317 3.80 -2.07 20.71
C ASN A 317 2.41 -2.36 20.11
N LEU A 318 1.60 -1.34 19.82
CA LEU A 318 0.24 -1.50 19.28
C LEU A 318 0.08 -0.76 17.94
N GLY A 319 0.04 -1.52 16.86
CA GLY A 319 -0.31 -1.02 15.53
C GLY A 319 -1.82 -1.05 15.26
N ASN A 320 -2.25 -0.31 14.23
CA ASN A 320 -3.65 -0.32 13.78
C ASN A 320 -3.75 -0.53 12.28
N VAL A 321 -4.83 -1.17 11.84
CA VAL A 321 -5.08 -1.37 10.42
C VAL A 321 -6.56 -1.35 10.07
N MET A 322 -6.90 -0.76 8.93
CA MET A 322 -8.24 -0.82 8.35
C MET A 322 -8.17 -0.70 6.84
N GLY A 323 -9.13 -1.28 6.13
CA GLY A 323 -9.23 -1.09 4.69
C GLY A 323 -9.97 0.19 4.35
N GLN A 324 -9.64 0.81 3.22
CA GLN A 324 -10.41 1.91 2.63
C GLN A 324 -11.73 1.38 2.03
N MET A 325 -12.52 0.70 2.86
CA MET A 325 -13.77 0.04 2.50
C MET A 325 -14.83 1.02 2.01
N GLU A 326 -14.59 2.32 2.14
CA GLU A 326 -15.36 3.38 1.48
C GLU A 326 -15.45 3.12 -0.03
N TYR A 327 -14.35 2.72 -0.69
CA TYR A 327 -14.38 2.36 -2.10
C TYR A 327 -15.27 1.14 -2.36
N GLY A 328 -15.13 0.09 -1.55
CA GLY A 328 -15.99 -1.09 -1.63
C GLY A 328 -17.47 -0.76 -1.43
N GLN A 329 -17.77 0.15 -0.50
CA GLN A 329 -19.12 0.62 -0.23
C GLN A 329 -19.67 1.50 -1.36
N MET A 330 -18.85 2.36 -1.97
CA MET A 330 -19.24 3.10 -3.18
C MET A 330 -19.61 2.14 -4.31
N ILE A 331 -18.83 1.07 -4.50
CA ILE A 331 -19.11 0.02 -5.49
C ILE A 331 -20.42 -0.71 -5.14
N ALA A 332 -20.63 -1.11 -3.89
CA ALA A 332 -21.88 -1.73 -3.42
C ALA A 332 -23.11 -0.85 -3.66
N GLY A 333 -23.01 0.45 -3.35
CA GLY A 333 -24.05 1.43 -3.61
C GLY A 333 -24.36 1.58 -5.10
N CYS A 334 -23.32 1.68 -5.93
CA CYS A 334 -23.47 1.75 -7.38
C CYS A 334 -24.14 0.50 -7.94
N ALA A 335 -23.70 -0.70 -7.53
CA ALA A 335 -24.29 -1.98 -7.93
C ALA A 335 -25.79 -2.05 -7.58
N ALA A 336 -26.15 -1.62 -6.36
CA ALA A 336 -27.54 -1.57 -5.92
C ALA A 336 -28.38 -0.57 -6.74
N ALA A 337 -27.85 0.61 -7.04
CA ALA A 337 -28.54 1.63 -7.83
C ALA A 337 -28.74 1.22 -9.29
N LEU A 338 -27.74 0.56 -9.89
CA LEU A 338 -27.82 0.02 -11.25
C LEU A 338 -28.90 -1.07 -11.35
N LYS A 339 -29.06 -1.88 -10.30
CA LYS A 339 -30.06 -2.95 -10.26
C LYS A 339 -31.48 -2.47 -9.94
N SER A 340 -31.60 -1.51 -9.02
CA SER A 340 -32.89 -1.08 -8.49
C SER A 340 -33.80 -0.51 -9.57
N LYS A 341 -35.04 -0.99 -9.64
CA LYS A 341 -36.05 -0.55 -10.60
C LYS A 341 -36.76 0.70 -10.12
N ASN A 342 -36.88 0.88 -8.82
CA ASN A 342 -37.64 1.98 -8.23
C ASN A 342 -36.78 2.98 -7.43
N GLY A 343 -35.46 2.76 -7.37
CA GLY A 343 -34.51 3.62 -6.68
C GLY A 343 -34.57 3.48 -5.15
N LYS A 344 -35.29 2.48 -4.63
CA LYS A 344 -35.47 2.27 -3.19
C LYS A 344 -34.51 1.22 -2.67
N ILE A 345 -33.52 1.68 -1.92
CA ILE A 345 -32.43 0.85 -1.39
C ILE A 345 -32.56 0.79 0.13
N GLY A 346 -32.45 -0.41 0.70
CA GLY A 346 -32.35 -0.62 2.14
C GLY A 346 -30.90 -0.87 2.54
N PHE A 347 -30.42 -0.25 3.62
CA PHE A 347 -29.11 -0.48 4.19
C PHE A 347 -29.27 -1.06 5.60
N LEU A 348 -28.86 -2.32 5.77
CA LEU A 348 -28.90 -3.03 7.04
C LEU A 348 -27.59 -2.78 7.78
N GLY A 349 -27.59 -1.79 8.67
CA GLY A 349 -26.40 -1.36 9.41
C GLY A 349 -26.25 -2.05 10.77
N PRO A 350 -25.03 -2.13 11.32
CA PRO A 350 -24.74 -2.82 12.57
C PRO A 350 -25.06 -1.92 13.77
N LEU A 351 -24.24 -0.93 14.07
CA LEU A 351 -24.44 0.07 15.14
C LEU A 351 -24.09 1.47 14.61
N ILE A 352 -24.25 2.50 15.45
CA ILE A 352 -23.88 3.87 15.11
C ILE A 352 -22.53 4.20 15.74
N ASN A 353 -21.48 4.26 14.93
CA ASN A 353 -20.17 4.78 15.33
C ASN A 353 -19.53 5.58 14.16
N ASP A 354 -18.27 6.00 14.30
CA ASP A 354 -17.57 6.78 13.27
C ASP A 354 -17.37 5.96 11.97
N GLU A 355 -17.06 4.67 12.09
CA GLU A 355 -16.89 3.76 10.95
C GLU A 355 -18.19 3.55 10.17
N THR A 356 -19.27 3.15 10.84
CA THR A 356 -20.51 2.75 10.16
C THR A 356 -21.21 3.92 9.50
N ARG A 357 -21.10 5.14 10.05
CA ARG A 357 -21.58 6.37 9.42
C ARG A 357 -20.80 6.70 8.16
N ARG A 358 -19.47 6.61 8.22
CA ARG A 358 -18.59 6.85 7.07
C ARG A 358 -18.88 5.89 5.94
N LEU A 359 -19.03 4.60 6.25
CA LEU A 359 -19.31 3.55 5.28
C LEU A 359 -20.72 3.68 4.68
N ALA A 360 -21.75 3.94 5.49
CA ALA A 360 -23.10 4.21 4.96
C ALA A 360 -23.15 5.43 4.03
N ASN A 361 -22.39 6.49 4.35
CA ASN A 361 -22.26 7.66 3.49
C ASN A 361 -21.56 7.33 2.16
N ALA A 362 -20.48 6.55 2.20
CA ALA A 362 -19.81 6.07 0.99
C ALA A 362 -20.75 5.25 0.10
N THR A 363 -21.56 4.36 0.70
CA THR A 363 -22.58 3.58 -0.02
C THR A 363 -23.61 4.49 -0.70
N TYR A 364 -24.12 5.48 0.03
CA TYR A 364 -25.09 6.42 -0.52
C TYR A 364 -24.50 7.25 -1.68
N LEU A 365 -23.26 7.72 -1.55
CA LEU A 365 -22.58 8.46 -2.62
C LEU A 365 -22.44 7.62 -3.89
N GLY A 366 -22.02 6.35 -3.77
CA GLY A 366 -21.96 5.43 -4.90
C GLY A 366 -23.32 5.18 -5.56
N ALA A 367 -24.36 4.99 -4.75
CA ALA A 367 -25.73 4.82 -5.23
C ALA A 367 -26.25 6.06 -5.99
N VAL A 368 -26.04 7.25 -5.44
CA VAL A 368 -26.44 8.51 -6.08
C VAL A 368 -25.68 8.74 -7.39
N HIS A 369 -24.37 8.45 -7.41
CA HIS A 369 -23.54 8.65 -8.58
C HIS A 369 -23.99 7.79 -9.78
N CYS A 370 -24.27 6.51 -9.55
CA CYS A 370 -24.63 5.58 -10.63
C CYS A 370 -26.13 5.59 -10.99
N SER A 371 -26.97 6.27 -10.20
CA SER A 371 -28.40 6.28 -10.43
C SER A 371 -28.82 7.27 -11.52
N ASN A 372 -29.72 6.82 -12.40
CA ASN A 372 -30.43 7.68 -13.36
C ASN A 372 -31.76 8.25 -12.81
N GLN A 373 -32.07 7.98 -11.54
CA GLN A 373 -33.30 8.40 -10.87
C GLN A 373 -33.03 8.82 -9.41
N PRO A 374 -33.94 9.58 -8.77
CA PRO A 374 -33.79 9.89 -7.35
C PRO A 374 -33.68 8.61 -6.51
N ILE A 375 -32.71 8.58 -5.62
CA ILE A 375 -32.50 7.47 -4.67
C ILE A 375 -33.30 7.74 -3.38
N ASP A 376 -34.06 6.73 -2.96
CA ASP A 376 -34.70 6.61 -1.65
C ASP A 376 -33.87 5.59 -0.85
N PHE A 377 -32.94 6.10 -0.03
CA PHE A 377 -31.99 5.28 0.73
C PHE A 377 -32.38 5.27 2.21
N LYS A 378 -32.72 4.09 2.76
CA LYS A 378 -33.10 3.95 4.17
C LYS A 378 -32.16 3.01 4.91
N THR A 379 -31.65 3.49 6.02
CA THR A 379 -30.75 2.78 6.94
C THR A 379 -31.49 2.40 8.21
N ILE A 380 -31.36 1.14 8.61
CA ILE A 380 -31.77 0.65 9.93
C ILE A 380 -30.55 0.02 10.61
N TRP A 381 -30.23 0.51 11.81
CA TRP A 381 -29.14 -0.02 12.64
C TRP A 381 -29.67 -1.09 13.60
N ILE A 382 -29.09 -2.28 13.60
CA ILE A 382 -29.56 -3.36 14.48
C ILE A 382 -29.08 -3.22 15.93
N GLY A 383 -28.06 -2.42 16.19
CA GLY A 383 -27.49 -2.12 17.51
C GLY A 383 -26.18 -2.83 17.84
N PHE A 384 -25.66 -3.70 16.96
CA PHE A 384 -24.37 -4.39 17.11
C PHE A 384 -23.92 -4.97 15.75
N TRP A 385 -22.67 -5.44 15.64
CA TRP A 385 -22.09 -6.04 14.43
C TRP A 385 -22.89 -7.20 13.84
N PHE A 386 -23.49 -8.02 14.72
CA PHE A 386 -24.35 -9.14 14.36
C PHE A 386 -25.50 -9.28 15.37
N HIS A 387 -26.45 -10.19 15.09
CA HIS A 387 -27.61 -10.36 15.95
C HIS A 387 -27.25 -10.93 17.34
N ILE A 388 -27.54 -10.18 18.39
CA ILE A 388 -27.48 -10.65 19.78
C ILE A 388 -28.92 -10.75 20.32
N PRO A 389 -29.44 -11.98 20.56
CA PRO A 389 -30.81 -12.18 21.00
C PRO A 389 -31.18 -11.37 22.25
N GLY A 390 -32.16 -10.49 22.10
CA GLY A 390 -32.67 -9.66 23.20
C GLY A 390 -31.90 -8.35 23.45
N VAL A 391 -30.82 -8.10 22.69
CA VAL A 391 -30.03 -6.87 22.74
C VAL A 391 -30.19 -6.07 21.46
N THR A 392 -30.06 -6.70 20.30
CA THR A 392 -30.18 -6.06 18.98
C THR A 392 -31.57 -6.23 18.38
N LEU A 393 -31.87 -5.46 17.34
CA LEU A 393 -32.92 -5.82 16.39
C LEU A 393 -32.56 -7.14 15.68
N ASP A 394 -33.59 -7.83 15.18
CA ASP A 394 -33.43 -9.06 14.42
C ASP A 394 -33.22 -8.71 12.93
N PRO A 395 -32.04 -8.99 12.35
CA PRO A 395 -31.77 -8.66 10.95
C PRO A 395 -32.73 -9.36 10.00
N THR A 396 -33.26 -10.55 10.36
CA THR A 396 -34.30 -11.21 9.56
C THR A 396 -35.55 -10.34 9.47
N GLN A 397 -35.98 -9.74 10.58
CA GLN A 397 -37.17 -8.88 10.62
C GLN A 397 -36.92 -7.58 9.89
N VAL A 398 -35.74 -6.96 10.08
CA VAL A 398 -35.36 -5.71 9.42
C VAL A 398 -35.28 -5.89 7.90
N THR A 399 -34.66 -6.97 7.41
CA THR A 399 -34.61 -7.24 5.96
C THR A 399 -36.02 -7.49 5.39
N ASN A 400 -36.88 -8.21 6.11
CA ASN A 400 -38.27 -8.37 5.68
C ASN A 400 -39.03 -7.04 5.65
N GLU A 401 -38.80 -6.16 6.62
CA GLU A 401 -39.39 -4.82 6.67
C GLU A 401 -38.99 -4.00 5.44
N PHE A 402 -37.72 -4.00 5.04
CA PHE A 402 -37.28 -3.32 3.82
C PHE A 402 -38.03 -3.80 2.58
N PHE A 403 -38.15 -5.12 2.38
CA PHE A 403 -38.87 -5.68 1.25
C PHE A 403 -40.38 -5.38 1.32
N ASP A 404 -40.99 -5.46 2.50
CA ASP A 404 -42.41 -5.16 2.71
C ASP A 404 -42.75 -3.68 2.47
N GLU A 405 -41.80 -2.77 2.68
CA GLU A 405 -41.87 -1.34 2.33
C GLU A 405 -41.64 -1.06 0.82
N GLY A 406 -41.33 -2.10 0.06
CA GLY A 406 -41.17 -2.07 -1.40
C GLY A 406 -39.77 -1.68 -1.87
N ARG A 407 -38.74 -1.85 -1.02
CA ARG A 407 -37.34 -1.76 -1.46
C ARG A 407 -37.00 -3.03 -2.22
N ASP A 408 -36.38 -2.91 -3.39
CA ASP A 408 -36.06 -4.06 -4.25
C ASP A 408 -34.59 -4.50 -4.12
N VAL A 409 -33.76 -3.69 -3.45
CA VAL A 409 -32.37 -4.03 -3.12
C VAL A 409 -32.09 -3.76 -1.65
N VAL A 410 -31.44 -4.72 -0.98
CA VAL A 410 -30.89 -4.55 0.37
C VAL A 410 -29.37 -4.72 0.34
N ILE A 411 -28.65 -3.74 0.87
CA ILE A 411 -27.21 -3.80 1.12
C ILE A 411 -27.03 -4.19 2.58
N SER A 412 -26.35 -5.30 2.83
CA SER A 412 -25.94 -5.72 4.17
C SER A 412 -24.65 -5.00 4.57
N HIS A 413 -24.58 -4.58 5.82
CA HIS A 413 -23.36 -4.03 6.44
C HIS A 413 -23.15 -4.61 7.85
N ILE A 414 -23.70 -5.80 8.09
CA ILE A 414 -23.50 -6.58 9.31
C ILE A 414 -22.59 -7.76 8.98
N ASP A 415 -21.92 -8.29 10.00
CA ASP A 415 -20.87 -9.33 9.89
C ASP A 415 -21.38 -10.67 9.34
N THR A 416 -22.70 -10.85 9.24
CA THR A 416 -23.35 -12.12 8.96
C THR A 416 -24.28 -12.05 7.75
N THR A 417 -24.58 -13.21 7.16
CA THR A 417 -25.24 -13.30 5.83
C THR A 417 -26.78 -13.35 5.85
N GLU A 418 -27.44 -12.94 6.95
CA GLU A 418 -28.89 -13.09 7.13
C GLU A 418 -29.71 -12.35 6.06
N ALA A 419 -29.27 -11.16 5.64
CA ALA A 419 -29.95 -10.42 4.57
C ALA A 419 -30.04 -11.24 3.27
N LEU A 420 -28.95 -11.94 2.94
CA LEU A 420 -28.84 -12.78 1.75
C LEU A 420 -29.73 -14.04 1.89
N VAL A 421 -29.82 -14.61 3.09
CA VAL A 421 -30.75 -15.72 3.39
C VAL A 421 -32.21 -15.28 3.22
N VAL A 422 -32.60 -14.12 3.75
CA VAL A 422 -33.97 -13.59 3.61
C VAL A 422 -34.29 -13.23 2.16
N GLY A 423 -33.37 -12.55 1.46
CA GLY A 423 -33.51 -12.23 0.04
C GLY A 423 -33.69 -13.49 -0.82
N GLY A 424 -32.89 -14.53 -0.58
CA GLY A 424 -33.03 -15.81 -1.26
C GLY A 424 -34.39 -16.49 -1.01
N GLN A 425 -34.92 -16.42 0.22
CA GLN A 425 -36.25 -16.95 0.54
C GLN A 425 -37.36 -16.18 -0.19
N ARG A 426 -37.27 -14.85 -0.22
CA ARG A 426 -38.22 -13.96 -0.92
C ARG A 426 -38.20 -14.20 -2.43
N ALA A 427 -37.02 -14.31 -3.02
CA ALA A 427 -36.86 -14.63 -4.44
C ALA A 427 -37.37 -16.02 -4.80
N ALA A 428 -37.14 -17.02 -3.95
CA ALA A 428 -37.72 -18.35 -4.11
C ALA A 428 -39.27 -18.35 -4.03
N ALA A 429 -39.85 -17.35 -3.35
CA ALA A 429 -41.29 -17.11 -3.32
C ALA A 429 -41.81 -16.33 -4.55
N GLY A 430 -40.93 -15.94 -5.47
CA GLY A 430 -41.25 -15.24 -6.72
C GLY A 430 -41.20 -13.72 -6.62
N GLU A 431 -40.65 -13.17 -5.55
CA GLU A 431 -40.37 -11.73 -5.44
C GLU A 431 -39.09 -11.38 -6.21
N ASP A 432 -39.04 -10.15 -6.74
CA ASP A 432 -37.92 -9.66 -7.52
C ASP A 432 -37.07 -8.75 -6.64
N VAL A 433 -36.21 -9.39 -5.84
CA VAL A 433 -35.41 -8.75 -4.79
C VAL A 433 -33.95 -9.17 -4.89
N TRP A 434 -33.07 -8.27 -4.51
CA TRP A 434 -31.62 -8.42 -4.69
C TRP A 434 -30.86 -8.02 -3.42
N VAL A 435 -29.68 -8.60 -3.23
CA VAL A 435 -28.87 -8.34 -2.03
C VAL A 435 -27.40 -8.14 -2.39
N VAL A 436 -26.75 -7.21 -1.69
CA VAL A 436 -25.28 -7.07 -1.63
C VAL A 436 -24.85 -7.49 -0.21
N PRO A 437 -24.23 -8.67 -0.01
CA PRO A 437 -23.60 -9.04 1.26
C PRO A 437 -22.27 -8.30 1.48
N TYR A 438 -21.59 -8.57 2.59
CA TYR A 438 -20.41 -7.81 3.04
C TYR A 438 -19.31 -8.73 3.62
N ASP A 439 -18.12 -8.17 3.78
CA ASP A 439 -16.91 -8.66 4.47
C ASP A 439 -16.16 -9.84 3.87
N TYR A 440 -16.85 -10.87 3.37
CA TYR A 440 -16.21 -12.13 2.97
C TYR A 440 -16.39 -12.43 1.48
N GLU A 441 -15.29 -12.72 0.77
CA GLU A 441 -15.29 -12.97 -0.67
C GLU A 441 -16.27 -14.09 -1.10
N GLY A 442 -16.47 -15.09 -0.24
CA GLY A 442 -17.38 -16.21 -0.48
C GLY A 442 -18.84 -15.96 -0.10
N ALA A 443 -19.22 -14.76 0.37
CA ALA A 443 -20.55 -14.53 0.94
C ALA A 443 -21.69 -14.81 -0.07
N CYS A 444 -21.48 -14.48 -1.35
CA CYS A 444 -22.49 -14.72 -2.41
C CYS A 444 -22.87 -16.20 -2.57
N GLU A 445 -22.03 -17.16 -2.17
CA GLU A 445 -22.33 -18.60 -2.28
C GLU A 445 -23.62 -19.00 -1.53
N GLN A 446 -24.03 -18.21 -0.55
CA GLN A 446 -25.21 -18.48 0.26
C GLN A 446 -26.54 -18.33 -0.53
N ALA A 447 -26.60 -17.42 -1.50
CA ALA A 447 -27.72 -17.25 -2.42
C ALA A 447 -27.24 -16.60 -3.74
N PRO A 448 -26.52 -17.34 -4.60
CA PRO A 448 -25.79 -16.76 -5.73
C PRO A 448 -26.70 -16.04 -6.72
N GLU A 449 -27.87 -16.61 -7.02
CA GLU A 449 -28.82 -16.09 -8.02
C GLU A 449 -29.33 -14.66 -7.75
N ILE A 450 -29.30 -14.21 -6.48
CA ILE A 450 -29.79 -12.89 -6.07
C ILE A 450 -28.70 -11.97 -5.52
N CYS A 451 -27.46 -12.46 -5.45
CA CYS A 451 -26.31 -11.68 -5.03
C CYS A 451 -25.88 -10.75 -6.16
N LEU A 452 -25.82 -9.44 -5.93
CA LEU A 452 -25.30 -8.49 -6.92
C LEU A 452 -23.77 -8.47 -6.96
N GLY A 453 -23.16 -8.90 -5.86
CA GLY A 453 -21.73 -8.96 -5.65
C GLY A 453 -21.42 -8.68 -4.19
N VAL A 454 -20.15 -8.77 -3.83
CA VAL A 454 -19.68 -8.57 -2.47
C VAL A 454 -18.44 -7.70 -2.48
N ASN A 455 -18.47 -6.64 -1.67
CA ASN A 455 -17.25 -5.96 -1.25
C ASN A 455 -16.72 -6.66 0.01
N TYR A 456 -15.43 -7.02 0.00
CA TYR A 456 -14.83 -7.86 1.01
C TYR A 456 -13.48 -7.32 1.48
N PHE A 457 -13.10 -7.69 2.70
CA PHE A 457 -11.75 -7.45 3.19
C PHE A 457 -10.85 -8.64 2.88
N ASN A 458 -9.61 -8.33 2.49
CA ASN A 458 -8.54 -9.29 2.35
C ASN A 458 -7.44 -8.94 3.34
N TRP A 459 -7.56 -9.46 4.57
CA TRP A 459 -6.69 -9.09 5.68
C TRP A 459 -5.26 -9.66 5.59
N GLY A 460 -5.08 -10.73 4.81
CA GLY A 460 -3.84 -11.51 4.74
C GLY A 460 -2.60 -10.66 4.44
N PRO A 461 -2.59 -9.86 3.35
CA PRO A 461 -1.48 -8.97 3.03
C PRO A 461 -1.10 -8.05 4.19
N ALA A 462 -2.03 -7.33 4.82
CA ALA A 462 -1.66 -6.42 5.90
C ALA A 462 -1.23 -7.14 7.18
N TYR A 463 -1.80 -8.29 7.52
CA TYR A 463 -1.31 -9.05 8.68
C TYR A 463 0.10 -9.59 8.45
N LEU A 464 0.42 -10.01 7.23
CA LEU A 464 1.78 -10.38 6.86
C LEU A 464 2.73 -9.17 6.94
N MET A 465 2.24 -7.98 6.55
CA MET A 465 2.95 -6.71 6.72
C MET A 465 3.31 -6.46 8.20
N PHE A 466 2.35 -6.50 9.12
CA PHE A 466 2.63 -6.33 10.56
C PHE A 466 3.56 -7.42 11.12
N LEU A 467 3.39 -8.66 10.66
CA LEU A 467 4.22 -9.78 11.08
C LEU A 467 5.68 -9.57 10.65
N ASN A 468 5.94 -9.21 9.39
CA ASN A 468 7.28 -8.90 8.91
C ASN A 468 7.92 -7.76 9.73
N GLY A 469 7.16 -6.72 10.08
CA GLY A 469 7.62 -5.63 10.94
C GLY A 469 8.00 -6.10 12.35
N ALA A 470 7.15 -6.91 12.99
CA ALA A 470 7.41 -7.45 14.33
C ALA A 470 8.67 -8.34 14.38
N PHE A 471 8.94 -9.12 13.33
CA PHE A 471 10.09 -10.02 13.25
C PHE A 471 11.42 -9.30 12.98
N ASN A 472 11.40 -8.09 12.42
CA ASN A 472 12.61 -7.31 12.11
C ASN A 472 13.13 -6.46 13.28
N MET A 473 12.44 -6.43 14.44
CA MET A 473 12.88 -5.62 15.59
C MET A 473 14.24 -6.04 16.18
N ASP A 474 14.77 -7.23 15.83
CA ASP A 474 16.05 -7.76 16.33
C ASP A 474 17.21 -7.73 15.31
N SER A 475 16.98 -7.34 14.05
CA SER A 475 17.97 -7.43 12.97
C SER A 475 18.02 -6.18 12.08
N ASP A 476 18.99 -5.30 12.38
CA ASP A 476 19.43 -4.15 11.56
C ASP A 476 18.31 -3.24 11.00
N PRO A 477 18.06 -2.07 11.63
CA PRO A 477 17.00 -1.14 11.21
C PRO A 477 17.19 -0.54 9.81
N ASN A 478 18.31 -0.75 9.12
CA ASN A 478 18.62 -0.01 7.89
C ASN A 478 18.20 -0.66 6.56
N THR A 479 17.50 -1.81 6.56
CA THR A 479 17.29 -2.53 5.29
C THR A 479 15.86 -2.45 4.73
N TRP A 480 14.83 -2.14 5.54
CA TRP A 480 13.43 -2.33 5.11
C TRP A 480 12.40 -1.29 5.58
N ASP A 481 12.85 -0.16 6.13
CA ASP A 481 12.01 0.96 6.62
C ASP A 481 10.99 1.52 5.59
N ARG A 482 11.09 1.16 4.31
CA ARG A 482 10.22 1.71 3.25
C ARG A 482 9.05 0.85 2.83
N LEU A 483 9.00 -0.43 3.21
CA LEU A 483 7.95 -1.31 2.69
C LEU A 483 6.73 -1.42 3.60
N LEU A 484 6.79 -0.94 4.85
CA LEU A 484 5.74 -1.16 5.84
C LEU A 484 5.73 0.03 6.82
N LEU A 485 4.85 1.01 6.59
CA LEU A 485 4.49 2.06 7.55
C LEU A 485 5.71 2.74 8.23
N ASP A 486 6.58 3.42 7.46
CA ASP A 486 7.69 4.26 7.97
C ASP A 486 8.53 3.66 9.12
N GLY A 487 8.77 2.33 9.11
CA GLY A 487 9.69 1.69 10.04
C GLY A 487 9.17 1.46 11.48
N ASP A 488 7.90 1.73 11.78
CA ASP A 488 7.26 1.50 13.08
C ASP A 488 5.95 0.69 12.96
N LEU A 489 5.49 0.06 14.06
CA LEU A 489 4.11 -0.47 14.17
C LEU A 489 3.12 0.71 14.11
N GLY A 490 2.75 1.13 12.88
CA GLY A 490 1.98 2.34 12.63
C GLY A 490 0.46 2.14 12.50
N TRP A 491 -0.19 3.18 11.97
CA TRP A 491 -1.60 3.17 11.55
C TRP A 491 -1.70 3.01 10.04
N GLY A 492 -2.34 1.94 9.57
CA GLY A 492 -2.58 1.68 8.15
C GLY A 492 -4.05 1.83 7.75
N TRP A 493 -4.34 2.71 6.80
CA TRP A 493 -5.66 2.78 6.13
C TRP A 493 -5.49 2.47 4.64
N VAL A 494 -5.59 1.18 4.31
CA VAL A 494 -5.03 0.62 3.06
C VAL A 494 -6.11 0.46 1.99
N GLY A 495 -5.83 0.99 0.79
CA GLY A 495 -6.73 0.95 -0.36
C GLY A 495 -6.74 -0.38 -1.14
N PRO A 496 -7.55 -0.46 -2.20
CA PRO A 496 -7.50 -1.56 -3.15
C PRO A 496 -6.26 -1.46 -4.05
N TYR A 497 -5.79 -2.61 -4.56
CA TYR A 497 -4.81 -2.65 -5.62
C TYR A 497 -5.52 -2.47 -6.97
N TRP A 498 -5.62 -1.24 -7.48
CA TRP A 498 -6.46 -0.94 -8.65
C TRP A 498 -6.10 -1.68 -9.95
N LYS A 499 -4.85 -2.15 -10.12
CA LYS A 499 -4.46 -2.98 -11.27
C LYS A 499 -5.24 -4.31 -11.29
N ASP A 500 -5.57 -4.84 -10.11
CA ASP A 500 -6.42 -6.02 -9.91
C ASP A 500 -7.02 -5.96 -8.50
N ILE A 501 -8.24 -5.42 -8.40
CA ILE A 501 -8.96 -5.26 -7.12
C ILE A 501 -9.27 -6.60 -6.44
N THR A 502 -9.09 -7.73 -7.14
CA THR A 502 -9.27 -9.08 -6.62
C THR A 502 -7.95 -9.79 -6.31
N HIS A 503 -6.81 -9.09 -6.41
CA HIS A 503 -5.50 -9.70 -6.23
C HIS A 503 -5.33 -10.19 -4.78
N PRO A 504 -5.17 -11.50 -4.54
CA PRO A 504 -5.20 -12.08 -3.19
C PRO A 504 -4.00 -11.66 -2.33
N ASP A 505 -2.89 -11.30 -2.96
CA ASP A 505 -1.68 -10.91 -2.23
C ASP A 505 -1.42 -9.41 -2.25
N LYS A 506 -2.30 -8.57 -2.82
CA LYS A 506 -2.02 -7.13 -2.99
C LYS A 506 -3.19 -6.23 -2.65
N SER A 507 -4.40 -6.62 -3.02
CA SER A 507 -5.58 -5.79 -2.76
C SER A 507 -6.07 -6.04 -1.34
N PHE A 508 -6.16 -5.00 -0.51
CA PHE A 508 -6.60 -5.14 0.88
C PHE A 508 -8.13 -5.15 1.04
N ILE A 509 -8.82 -4.51 0.10
CA ILE A 509 -10.26 -4.66 -0.10
C ILE A 509 -10.51 -5.11 -1.53
N GLY A 510 -11.62 -5.82 -1.75
CA GLY A 510 -11.95 -6.35 -3.07
C GLY A 510 -13.43 -6.24 -3.41
N TRP A 511 -13.73 -6.53 -4.68
CA TRP A 511 -15.10 -6.70 -5.18
C TRP A 511 -15.20 -7.96 -6.04
N HIS A 512 -16.15 -8.84 -5.71
CA HIS A 512 -16.58 -9.91 -6.61
C HIS A 512 -18.01 -9.67 -7.06
N SER A 513 -18.23 -9.60 -8.37
CA SER A 513 -19.57 -9.52 -8.96
C SER A 513 -20.33 -10.83 -8.74
N GLY A 514 -21.61 -10.73 -8.37
CA GLY A 514 -22.50 -11.87 -8.19
C GLY A 514 -23.39 -12.12 -9.41
N ASP A 515 -24.03 -13.28 -9.49
CA ASP A 515 -24.87 -13.68 -10.64
C ASP A 515 -26.06 -12.74 -10.88
N GLY A 516 -26.49 -12.04 -9.82
CA GLY A 516 -27.60 -11.10 -9.86
C GLY A 516 -27.30 -9.80 -10.61
N LEU A 517 -26.03 -9.46 -10.85
CA LEU A 517 -25.61 -8.29 -11.62
C LEU A 517 -24.99 -8.73 -12.95
N ASN A 518 -25.64 -8.44 -14.07
CA ASN A 518 -25.21 -8.97 -15.38
C ASN A 518 -25.52 -8.02 -16.55
N GLY A 519 -24.97 -8.35 -17.73
CA GLY A 519 -25.22 -7.59 -18.95
C GLY A 519 -24.71 -6.15 -18.88
N ASP A 520 -25.59 -5.19 -19.20
CA ASP A 520 -25.25 -3.76 -19.22
C ASP A 520 -25.02 -3.21 -17.81
N GLU A 521 -25.67 -3.78 -16.78
CA GLU A 521 -25.51 -3.38 -15.37
C GLU A 521 -24.07 -3.68 -14.89
N ALA A 522 -23.55 -4.87 -15.21
CA ALA A 522 -22.19 -5.26 -14.85
C ALA A 522 -21.14 -4.40 -15.56
N GLN A 523 -21.33 -4.11 -16.86
CA GLN A 523 -20.42 -3.23 -17.62
C GLN A 523 -20.40 -1.79 -17.08
N ALA A 524 -21.56 -1.28 -16.64
CA ALA A 524 -21.64 0.04 -16.03
C ALA A 524 -20.90 0.07 -14.68
N LEU A 525 -21.00 -1.00 -13.88
CA LEU A 525 -20.26 -1.11 -12.63
C LEU A 525 -18.75 -1.21 -12.88
N ASP A 526 -18.30 -2.01 -13.84
CA ASP A 526 -16.88 -2.11 -14.22
C ASP A 526 -16.32 -0.75 -14.67
N SER A 527 -17.11 0.02 -15.44
CA SER A 527 -16.75 1.38 -15.84
C SER A 527 -16.59 2.29 -14.62
N PHE A 528 -17.52 2.23 -13.66
CA PHE A 528 -17.44 3.01 -12.43
C PHE A 528 -16.24 2.62 -11.56
N ILE A 529 -15.92 1.33 -11.42
CA ILE A 529 -14.70 0.86 -10.75
C ILE A 529 -13.46 1.43 -11.45
N GLY A 530 -13.46 1.44 -12.79
CA GLY A 530 -12.39 2.07 -13.58
C GLY A 530 -12.28 3.58 -13.35
N GLU A 531 -13.38 4.29 -13.12
CA GLU A 531 -13.36 5.72 -12.77
C GLU A 531 -12.75 5.95 -11.39
N LEU A 532 -13.11 5.13 -10.39
CA LEU A 532 -12.49 5.16 -9.05
C LEU A 532 -10.98 4.90 -9.13
N ALA A 533 -10.56 3.89 -9.90
CA ALA A 533 -9.16 3.59 -10.16
C ALA A 533 -8.39 4.74 -10.83
N ASN A 534 -9.09 5.59 -11.60
CA ASN A 534 -8.54 6.77 -12.25
C ASN A 534 -8.71 8.06 -11.42
N GLY A 535 -9.02 7.94 -10.13
CA GLY A 535 -9.06 9.06 -9.18
C GLY A 535 -10.40 9.78 -9.07
N LEU A 536 -11.52 9.16 -9.49
CA LEU A 536 -12.85 9.70 -9.20
C LEU A 536 -13.04 9.83 -7.68
N ASN A 537 -13.33 11.05 -7.24
CA ASN A 537 -13.58 11.36 -5.84
C ASN A 537 -15.06 11.70 -5.65
N LEU A 538 -15.78 10.87 -4.89
CA LEU A 538 -17.19 11.11 -4.59
C LEU A 538 -17.43 12.01 -3.38
N TYR A 539 -16.40 12.29 -2.58
CA TYR A 539 -16.46 13.30 -1.51
C TYR A 539 -16.24 14.71 -2.08
N THR A 540 -16.96 15.03 -3.16
CA THR A 540 -16.94 16.33 -3.84
C THR A 540 -18.26 17.06 -3.63
N GLY A 541 -18.17 18.30 -3.17
CA GLY A 541 -19.32 19.10 -2.82
C GLY A 541 -20.11 19.64 -4.02
N PRO A 542 -21.39 19.99 -3.83
CA PRO A 542 -22.01 20.22 -2.51
C PRO A 542 -22.46 18.93 -1.83
N LEU A 543 -22.00 18.73 -0.59
CA LEU A 543 -22.48 17.68 0.32
C LEU A 543 -22.88 18.31 1.64
N ASN A 544 -24.06 17.96 2.15
CA ASN A 544 -24.56 18.36 3.46
C ASN A 544 -24.84 17.14 4.32
N PHE A 545 -24.86 17.32 5.63
CA PHE A 545 -25.41 16.35 6.58
C PHE A 545 -26.95 16.42 6.62
N GLN A 546 -27.58 15.40 7.23
CA GLN A 546 -29.04 15.34 7.43
C GLN A 546 -29.63 16.58 8.13
N ASP A 547 -28.86 17.25 8.98
CA ASP A 547 -29.28 18.48 9.67
C ASP A 547 -29.16 19.75 8.82
N GLY A 548 -28.66 19.63 7.59
CA GLY A 548 -28.43 20.72 6.65
C GLY A 548 -27.09 21.44 6.82
N THR A 549 -26.24 21.00 7.76
CA THR A 549 -24.88 21.52 7.91
C THR A 549 -24.05 21.12 6.69
N VAL A 550 -23.31 22.09 6.13
CA VAL A 550 -22.43 21.84 4.99
C VAL A 550 -21.28 20.93 5.44
N TYR A 551 -21.14 19.79 4.76
CA TYR A 551 -20.01 18.88 4.95
C TYR A 551 -18.88 19.20 3.97
N VAL A 552 -19.18 19.26 2.67
CA VAL A 552 -18.23 19.64 1.62
C VAL A 552 -18.83 20.76 0.78
N GLU A 553 -18.14 21.90 0.72
CA GLU A 553 -18.59 23.06 -0.05
C GLU A 553 -18.61 22.78 -1.57
N SER A 554 -19.50 23.46 -2.29
CA SER A 554 -19.60 23.36 -3.74
C SER A 554 -18.25 23.63 -4.44
N GLY A 555 -17.80 22.70 -5.27
CA GLY A 555 -16.52 22.80 -5.99
C GLY A 555 -15.28 22.49 -5.13
N LYS A 556 -15.46 21.95 -3.92
CA LYS A 556 -14.38 21.39 -3.09
C LYS A 556 -14.47 19.87 -3.07
N SER A 557 -13.34 19.22 -2.82
CA SER A 557 -13.25 17.79 -2.57
C SER A 557 -12.45 17.56 -1.30
N LEU A 558 -12.77 16.49 -0.57
CA LEU A 558 -11.92 16.01 0.51
C LEU A 558 -10.81 15.14 -0.07
N ASP A 559 -9.55 15.44 0.24
CA ASP A 559 -8.43 14.57 -0.09
C ASP A 559 -8.27 13.50 0.98
N TRP A 560 -8.98 12.38 0.82
CA TRP A 560 -9.12 11.35 1.86
C TRP A 560 -8.42 10.03 1.51
N SER A 561 -8.11 9.81 0.24
CA SER A 561 -7.53 8.57 -0.29
C SER A 561 -6.05 8.76 -0.57
N GLY A 562 -5.18 7.90 -0.05
CA GLY A 562 -3.75 7.89 -0.37
C GLY A 562 -3.02 6.68 0.23
N ASP A 563 -1.89 6.31 -0.37
CA ASP A 563 -1.04 5.17 0.05
C ASP A 563 -0.08 5.52 1.19
N GLN A 564 0.14 6.81 1.46
CA GLN A 564 0.96 7.31 2.55
C GLN A 564 0.34 8.55 3.15
N LEU A 565 0.14 8.51 4.46
CA LEU A 565 -0.42 9.61 5.21
C LEU A 565 0.67 10.65 5.45
N SER A 566 0.90 11.50 4.46
CA SER A 566 1.59 12.75 4.76
C SER A 566 0.72 13.57 5.72
N GLU A 567 1.32 14.33 6.63
CA GLU A 567 0.62 15.25 7.54
C GLU A 567 -0.38 16.18 6.82
N ASN A 568 -0.20 16.41 5.50
CA ASN A 568 -1.08 17.21 4.66
C ASN A 568 -2.37 16.48 4.22
N SER A 569 -2.35 15.15 4.04
CA SER A 569 -3.57 14.33 3.81
C SER A 569 -4.39 14.11 5.08
N GLY A 570 -3.79 14.27 6.26
CA GLY A 570 -4.39 13.92 7.55
C GLY A 570 -5.66 14.68 7.93
N VAL A 571 -5.86 15.92 7.45
CA VAL A 571 -7.03 16.73 7.85
C VAL A 571 -8.31 16.29 7.13
N ASP A 572 -8.22 16.00 5.84
CA ASP A 572 -9.39 15.58 5.05
C ASP A 572 -9.68 14.09 5.23
N ALA A 573 -8.64 13.25 5.36
CA ALA A 573 -8.76 11.87 5.81
C ALA A 573 -9.50 11.78 7.17
N ALA A 574 -9.11 12.59 8.16
CA ALA A 574 -9.79 12.63 9.46
C ALA A 574 -11.27 13.07 9.36
N LYS A 575 -11.63 13.96 8.43
CA LYS A 575 -13.05 14.35 8.22
C LYS A 575 -13.89 13.21 7.67
N VAL A 576 -13.31 12.34 6.85
CA VAL A 576 -13.98 11.14 6.35
C VAL A 576 -14.00 10.08 7.46
N TRP A 577 -12.85 9.79 8.06
CA TRP A 577 -12.69 8.81 9.13
C TRP A 577 -13.65 9.04 10.31
N TYR A 578 -13.77 10.28 10.77
CA TYR A 578 -14.58 10.69 11.92
C TYR A 578 -15.91 11.34 11.53
N THR A 579 -16.55 10.87 10.46
CA THR A 579 -17.79 11.47 9.95
C THR A 579 -18.89 11.48 11.03
N PRO A 580 -19.38 12.66 11.45
CA PRO A 580 -20.23 12.76 12.63
C PRO A 580 -21.70 12.44 12.37
N GLN A 581 -22.14 12.48 11.11
CA GLN A 581 -23.55 12.33 10.74
C GLN A 581 -23.68 11.69 9.35
N LEU A 582 -24.84 11.12 9.09
CA LEU A 582 -25.25 10.69 7.76
C LEU A 582 -25.48 11.91 6.84
N LEU A 583 -25.27 11.70 5.54
CA LEU A 583 -25.48 12.72 4.52
C LEU A 583 -26.97 13.03 4.30
N GLU A 584 -27.24 14.24 3.82
CA GLU A 584 -28.56 14.67 3.37
C GLU A 584 -29.08 13.72 2.28
N GLY A 585 -30.32 13.22 2.50
CA GLY A 585 -31.01 12.28 1.60
C GLY A 585 -30.99 10.83 2.06
N ILE A 586 -30.18 10.49 3.07
CA ILE A 586 -30.29 9.21 3.78
C ILE A 586 -31.42 9.30 4.81
N GLU A 587 -32.34 8.32 4.84
CA GLU A 587 -33.30 8.13 5.92
C GLU A 587 -32.70 7.19 6.98
N GLY A 588 -32.54 7.63 8.23
CA GLY A 588 -31.94 6.83 9.30
C GLY A 588 -31.37 7.71 10.41
N SER A 589 -31.02 7.13 11.56
CA SER A 589 -30.44 7.90 12.68
C SER A 589 -28.93 8.12 12.49
N SER A 590 -28.46 9.33 12.77
CA SER A 590 -27.02 9.64 12.87
C SER A 590 -26.47 9.44 14.29
N GLU A 591 -27.35 9.32 15.28
CA GLU A 591 -27.06 9.21 16.71
C GLU A 591 -28.13 8.40 17.46
#